data_AF-A0A6P3V5L5-F1
#
_entry.id   AF-A0A6P3V5L5-F1
#
_cell.length_a   1.000
_cell.length_b   1.000
_cell.length_c   1.000
_cell.angle_alpha   90.00
_cell.angle_beta   90.00
_cell.angle_gamma   90.00
#
_symmetry.space_group_name_H-M   'P 1'
#
loop_
_entity.id
_entity.type
_entity.pdbx_description
1 polymer ?
#
loop_
_entity_poly.entity_id
_entity_poly.type
_entity_poly.pdbx_seq_one_letter_code
_entity_poly.pdbx_strand_id
1 'polypeptide(L)'
;MLSEKVNIVFHAAATVRFNEPLHVAVNVNTKGTDRIIELWNQLKHPISFVHVSTAFSNANLHEIGEKVYTTSLKPSEGDKNSINLMEKGILKTYPNTYAFSKNLAEQIVASKCKDLPVAIVRPSIVGASLQEPCPGWIENISALTSTIVLIGRGCATAIRGRRDAISDIVPVDFVVDMIICTAWHVTLHRDHEVKVYNCTSNACPFK
;
A
#
# COMPACT_ATOMS: atom_id res chain seq x y z
N MET A 1 1.99 11.21 -26.79
CA MET A 1 0.99 10.74 -25.80
C MET A 1 1.70 9.98 -24.66
N LEU A 2 1.13 9.80 -23.46
CA LEU A 2 1.81 9.08 -22.36
C LEU A 2 2.29 7.68 -22.78
N SER A 3 1.47 6.97 -23.57
CA SER A 3 1.77 5.65 -24.13
C SER A 3 3.06 5.55 -24.94
N GLU A 4 3.60 6.68 -25.41
CA GLU A 4 4.79 6.71 -26.25
C GLU A 4 6.08 7.05 -25.48
N LYS A 5 5.94 7.69 -24.32
CA LYS A 5 7.07 8.28 -23.58
C LYS A 5 7.30 7.66 -22.21
N VAL A 6 6.31 6.97 -21.66
CA VAL A 6 6.43 6.33 -20.35
C VAL A 6 6.97 4.92 -20.53
N ASN A 7 8.01 4.61 -19.75
CA ASN A 7 8.65 3.30 -19.74
C ASN A 7 8.56 2.63 -18.37
N ILE A 8 8.53 3.41 -17.29
CA ILE A 8 8.50 2.91 -15.91
C ILE A 8 7.31 3.54 -15.22
N VAL A 9 6.54 2.73 -14.48
CA VAL A 9 5.37 3.20 -13.74
C VAL A 9 5.55 2.90 -12.26
N PHE A 10 5.46 3.95 -11.44
CA PHE A 10 5.38 3.87 -9.98
C PHE A 10 3.95 4.20 -9.57
N HIS A 11 3.15 3.18 -9.26
CA HIS A 11 1.75 3.36 -8.86
C HIS A 11 1.63 3.46 -7.34
N ALA A 12 1.82 4.68 -6.83
CA ALA A 12 1.72 5.01 -5.40
C ALA A 12 0.39 5.68 -4.99
N ALA A 13 -0.43 6.10 -5.96
CA ALA A 13 -1.66 6.83 -5.69
C ALA A 13 -2.70 5.94 -5.00
N ALA A 14 -3.22 6.40 -3.86
CA ALA A 14 -4.25 5.72 -3.09
C ALA A 14 -5.02 6.70 -2.20
N THR A 15 -6.27 6.38 -1.87
CA THR A 15 -6.89 6.92 -0.64
C THR A 15 -6.35 6.14 0.55
N VAL A 16 -5.79 6.87 1.53
CA VAL A 16 -5.21 6.32 2.76
C VAL A 16 -6.09 6.59 3.98
N ARG A 17 -7.34 7.00 3.76
CA ARG A 17 -8.31 7.27 4.83
C ARG A 17 -8.90 5.95 5.33
N PHE A 18 -8.73 5.67 6.62
CA PHE A 18 -9.18 4.39 7.22
C PHE A 18 -10.69 4.31 7.44
N ASN A 19 -11.40 5.43 7.35
CA ASN A 19 -12.85 5.54 7.51
C ASN A 19 -13.59 5.87 6.21
N GLU A 20 -12.91 5.74 5.06
CA GLU A 20 -13.53 5.93 3.76
C GLU A 20 -14.56 4.81 3.51
N PRO A 21 -15.77 5.12 2.98
CA PRO A 21 -16.73 4.10 2.59
C PRO A 21 -16.11 3.06 1.67
N LEU A 22 -16.45 1.78 1.88
CA LEU A 22 -15.81 0.66 1.19
C LEU A 22 -15.78 0.83 -0.34
N HIS A 23 -16.90 1.25 -0.92
CA HIS A 23 -17.02 1.42 -2.37
C HIS A 23 -16.06 2.49 -2.94
N VAL A 24 -15.79 3.56 -2.19
CA VAL A 24 -14.82 4.60 -2.59
C VAL A 24 -13.40 4.06 -2.48
N ALA A 25 -13.05 3.42 -1.36
CA ALA A 25 -11.74 2.81 -1.16
C ALA A 25 -11.42 1.77 -2.26
N VAL A 26 -12.37 0.88 -2.57
CA VAL A 26 -12.25 -0.11 -3.65
C VAL A 26 -12.14 0.57 -5.02
N ASN A 27 -12.95 1.59 -5.31
CA ASN A 27 -12.89 2.25 -6.60
C ASN A 27 -11.55 2.96 -6.84
N VAL A 28 -11.00 3.61 -5.82
CA VAL A 28 -9.73 4.34 -5.92
C VAL A 28 -8.54 3.38 -5.89
N ASN A 29 -8.44 2.53 -4.86
CA ASN A 29 -7.24 1.73 -4.64
C ASN A 29 -7.21 0.45 -5.46
N THR A 30 -8.36 -0.20 -5.66
CA THR A 30 -8.47 -1.49 -6.36
C THR A 30 -8.73 -1.28 -7.84
N LYS A 31 -9.87 -0.68 -8.22
CA LYS A 31 -10.21 -0.42 -9.62
C LYS A 31 -9.27 0.60 -10.27
N GLY A 32 -8.72 1.54 -9.49
CA GLY A 32 -7.70 2.47 -9.98
C GLY A 32 -6.42 1.75 -10.38
N THR A 33 -5.96 0.80 -9.57
CA THR A 33 -4.82 -0.07 -9.92
C THR A 33 -5.08 -0.84 -11.20
N ASP A 34 -6.31 -1.35 -11.37
CA ASP A 34 -6.69 -2.07 -12.58
C ASP A 34 -6.56 -1.20 -13.85
N ARG A 35 -7.08 0.04 -13.79
CA ARG A 35 -6.97 1.01 -14.90
C ARG A 35 -5.52 1.39 -15.23
N ILE A 36 -4.64 1.47 -14.22
CA ILE A 36 -3.22 1.75 -14.49
C ILE A 36 -2.54 0.54 -15.13
N ILE A 37 -2.90 -0.69 -14.76
CA ILE A 37 -2.40 -1.90 -15.44
C ILE A 37 -2.87 -1.93 -16.90
N GLU A 38 -4.12 -1.54 -17.17
CA GLU A 38 -4.61 -1.40 -18.54
C GLU A 38 -3.81 -0.37 -19.34
N LEU A 39 -3.49 0.79 -18.75
CA LEU A 39 -2.63 1.80 -19.36
C LEU A 39 -1.20 1.26 -19.57
N TRP A 40 -0.64 0.54 -18.60
CA TRP A 40 0.68 -0.08 -18.68
C TRP A 40 0.81 -1.02 -19.88
N ASN A 41 -0.22 -1.83 -20.11
CA ASN A 41 -0.28 -2.76 -21.24
C ASN A 41 -0.41 -2.05 -22.61
N GLN A 42 -0.76 -0.77 -22.62
CA GLN A 42 -0.84 0.07 -23.84
C GLN A 42 0.43 0.88 -24.10
N LEU A 43 1.42 0.84 -23.19
CA LEU A 43 2.70 1.53 -23.41
C LEU A 43 3.48 0.88 -24.54
N LYS A 44 4.15 1.69 -25.37
CA LYS A 44 4.98 1.19 -26.49
C LYS A 44 6.26 0.48 -26.01
N HIS A 45 6.81 0.93 -24.88
CA HIS A 45 8.11 0.48 -24.39
C HIS A 45 8.12 0.28 -22.85
N PRO A 46 7.27 -0.61 -22.30
CA PRO A 46 7.20 -0.88 -20.86
C PRO A 46 8.48 -1.60 -20.37
N ILE A 47 9.09 -1.08 -19.30
CA ILE A 47 10.32 -1.57 -18.66
C ILE A 47 10.03 -2.22 -17.31
N SER A 48 9.36 -1.53 -16.38
CA SER A 48 8.93 -2.06 -15.09
C SER A 48 7.73 -1.32 -14.48
N PHE A 49 6.93 -2.02 -13.69
CA PHE A 49 5.82 -1.45 -12.93
C PHE A 49 5.95 -1.80 -11.44
N VAL A 50 5.89 -0.80 -10.57
CA VAL A 50 5.92 -0.99 -9.11
C VAL A 50 4.61 -0.50 -8.52
N HIS A 51 3.88 -1.40 -7.89
CA HIS A 51 2.70 -1.06 -7.10
C HIS A 51 3.09 -0.83 -5.64
N VAL A 52 2.81 0.35 -5.10
CA VAL A 52 2.96 0.58 -3.67
C VAL A 52 1.69 0.12 -2.98
N SER A 53 1.79 -0.93 -2.16
CA SER A 53 0.74 -1.41 -1.28
C SER A 53 1.01 -0.95 0.16
N THR A 54 0.87 -1.83 1.15
CA THR A 54 1.18 -1.56 2.55
C THR A 54 1.41 -2.88 3.28
N ALA A 55 2.29 -2.89 4.28
CA ALA A 55 2.49 -4.06 5.14
C ALA A 55 1.16 -4.51 5.78
N PHE A 56 0.27 -3.56 6.07
CA PHE A 56 -1.02 -3.81 6.72
C PHE A 56 -2.11 -4.39 5.81
N SER A 57 -1.84 -4.66 4.53
CA SER A 57 -2.85 -5.16 3.58
C SER A 57 -3.42 -6.50 4.04
N ASN A 58 -2.62 -7.28 4.76
CA ASN A 58 -2.96 -8.61 5.27
C ASN A 58 -3.00 -8.67 6.80
N ALA A 59 -3.21 -7.54 7.49
CA ALA A 59 -3.16 -7.43 8.96
C ALA A 59 -4.18 -8.31 9.72
N ASN A 60 -5.07 -9.01 9.00
CA ASN A 60 -5.93 -10.06 9.53
C ASN A 60 -5.18 -11.40 9.76
N LEU A 61 -3.97 -11.54 9.25
CA LEU A 61 -3.10 -12.69 9.40
C LEU A 61 -2.06 -12.44 10.50
N HIS A 62 -1.65 -13.52 11.16
CA HIS A 62 -0.66 -13.45 12.24
C HIS A 62 0.79 -13.33 11.70
N GLU A 63 1.06 -13.86 10.51
CA GLU A 63 2.37 -13.81 9.88
C GLU A 63 2.21 -13.52 8.38
N ILE A 64 2.93 -12.50 7.91
CA ILE A 64 2.78 -11.94 6.56
C ILE A 64 4.15 -11.98 5.88
N GLY A 65 4.33 -12.96 5.00
CA GLY A 65 5.51 -13.09 4.15
C GLY A 65 5.42 -12.25 2.89
N GLU A 66 6.52 -12.24 2.14
CA GLU A 66 6.67 -11.60 0.83
C GLU A 66 5.98 -12.41 -0.28
N LYS A 67 4.67 -12.55 -0.16
CA LYS A 67 3.80 -13.19 -1.15
C LYS A 67 2.45 -12.50 -1.19
N VAL A 68 1.73 -12.68 -2.29
CA VAL A 68 0.35 -12.19 -2.43
C VAL A 68 -0.62 -13.15 -1.75
N TYR A 69 -1.53 -12.62 -0.97
CA TYR A 69 -2.55 -13.37 -0.26
C TYR A 69 -3.92 -13.12 -0.90
N THR A 70 -4.66 -14.20 -1.15
CA THR A 70 -5.99 -14.12 -1.76
C THR A 70 -7.08 -14.10 -0.70
N THR A 71 -8.20 -13.45 -1.01
CA THR A 71 -9.41 -13.52 -0.20
C THR A 71 -10.62 -13.80 -1.07
N SER A 72 -11.53 -14.65 -0.58
CA SER A 72 -12.78 -14.96 -1.27
C SER A 72 -13.83 -13.84 -1.14
N LEU A 73 -13.57 -12.83 -0.30
CA LEU A 73 -14.47 -11.70 -0.11
C LEU A 73 -14.41 -10.80 -1.35
N LYS A 74 -15.54 -10.69 -2.06
CA LYS A 74 -15.68 -9.82 -3.22
C LYS A 74 -16.50 -8.58 -2.85
N PRO A 75 -16.01 -7.37 -3.14
CA PRO A 75 -16.86 -6.19 -3.07
C PRO A 75 -17.88 -6.29 -4.20
N SER A 76 -19.15 -6.55 -3.88
CA SER A 76 -20.21 -6.52 -4.88
C SER A 76 -20.75 -5.12 -5.05
N GLU A 77 -21.21 -4.81 -6.26
CA GLU A 77 -22.06 -3.66 -6.51
C GLU A 77 -23.50 -4.00 -6.11
N GLY A 78 -24.22 -3.04 -5.54
CA GLY A 78 -25.58 -3.23 -5.06
C GLY A 78 -26.09 -2.00 -4.33
N ASP A 79 -27.31 -2.08 -3.80
CA ASP A 79 -27.91 -0.96 -3.06
C ASP A 79 -27.11 -0.62 -1.80
N LYS A 80 -27.22 0.63 -1.34
CA LYS A 80 -26.46 1.17 -0.18
C LYS A 80 -26.53 0.28 1.07
N ASN A 81 -27.69 -0.33 1.33
CA ASN A 81 -27.87 -1.24 2.48
C ASN A 81 -27.03 -2.51 2.36
N SER A 82 -26.95 -3.09 1.16
CA SER A 82 -26.13 -4.27 0.88
C SER A 82 -24.64 -3.94 1.01
N ILE A 83 -24.21 -2.78 0.50
CA ILE A 83 -22.82 -2.30 0.63
C ILE A 83 -22.44 -2.14 2.12
N ASN A 84 -23.31 -1.52 2.92
CA ASN A 84 -23.06 -1.34 4.36
C ASN A 84 -22.98 -2.67 5.12
N LEU A 85 -23.81 -3.64 4.78
CA LEU A 85 -23.76 -4.98 5.37
C LEU A 85 -22.46 -5.71 4.99
N MET A 86 -22.01 -5.59 3.75
CA MET A 86 -20.73 -6.13 3.29
C MET A 86 -19.55 -5.47 3.98
N GLU A 87 -19.56 -4.15 4.11
CA GLU A 87 -18.52 -3.39 4.82
C GLU A 87 -18.40 -3.88 6.26
N LYS A 88 -19.52 -4.03 6.98
CA LYS A 88 -19.52 -4.63 8.32
C LYS A 88 -18.95 -6.05 8.34
N GLY A 89 -19.21 -6.87 7.31
CA GLY A 89 -18.64 -8.21 7.19
C GLY A 89 -17.13 -8.19 6.98
N ILE A 90 -16.64 -7.31 6.10
CA ILE A 90 -15.21 -7.13 5.80
C ILE A 90 -14.47 -6.62 7.04
N LEU A 91 -15.04 -5.65 7.76
CA LEU A 91 -14.45 -5.07 8.98
C LEU A 91 -14.40 -6.04 10.17
N LYS A 92 -15.07 -7.20 10.10
CA LYS A 92 -14.85 -8.30 11.07
C LYS A 92 -13.54 -9.04 10.83
N THR A 93 -13.00 -8.98 9.61
CA THR A 93 -11.77 -9.67 9.21
C THR A 93 -10.61 -8.70 9.10
N TYR A 94 -10.80 -7.60 8.38
CA TYR A 94 -9.78 -6.58 8.14
C TYR A 94 -9.94 -5.41 9.11
N PRO A 95 -8.83 -4.75 9.51
CA PRO A 95 -8.89 -3.67 10.49
C PRO A 95 -9.58 -2.40 9.97
N ASN A 96 -9.61 -2.20 8.64
CA ASN A 96 -10.25 -1.06 7.99
C ASN A 96 -10.46 -1.32 6.48
N THR A 97 -11.23 -0.44 5.83
CA THR A 97 -11.52 -0.52 4.38
C THR A 97 -10.28 -0.32 3.52
N TYR A 98 -9.31 0.50 3.99
CA TYR A 98 -8.04 0.72 3.31
C TYR A 98 -7.22 -0.56 3.15
N ALA A 99 -6.96 -1.28 4.24
CA ALA A 99 -6.21 -2.53 4.25
C ALA A 99 -6.82 -3.56 3.30
N PHE A 100 -8.15 -3.73 3.35
CA PHE A 100 -8.88 -4.61 2.44
C PHE A 100 -8.72 -4.19 0.97
N SER A 101 -8.89 -2.89 0.67
CA SER A 101 -8.75 -2.39 -0.71
C SER A 101 -7.35 -2.59 -1.29
N LYS A 102 -6.30 -2.47 -0.44
CA LYS A 102 -4.91 -2.75 -0.81
C LYS A 102 -4.67 -4.25 -1.05
N ASN A 103 -5.21 -5.13 -0.20
CA ASN A 103 -5.16 -6.58 -0.45
C ASN A 103 -5.80 -6.93 -1.81
N LEU A 104 -6.98 -6.38 -2.12
CA LEU A 104 -7.60 -6.62 -3.42
C LEU A 104 -6.76 -6.09 -4.59
N ALA A 105 -6.12 -4.93 -4.43
CA ALA A 105 -5.23 -4.37 -5.45
C ALA A 105 -4.03 -5.30 -5.72
N GLU A 106 -3.42 -5.87 -4.67
CA GLU A 106 -2.33 -6.84 -4.81
C GLU A 106 -2.76 -8.09 -5.60
N GLN A 107 -3.98 -8.60 -5.37
CA GLN A 107 -4.52 -9.73 -6.12
C GLN A 107 -4.72 -9.40 -7.60
N ILE A 108 -5.17 -8.18 -7.92
CA ILE A 108 -5.29 -7.72 -9.32
C ILE A 108 -3.91 -7.65 -9.97
N VAL A 109 -2.92 -7.08 -9.28
CA VAL A 109 -1.54 -7.02 -9.79
C VAL A 109 -1.01 -8.43 -10.06
N ALA A 110 -1.13 -9.35 -9.09
CA ALA A 110 -0.66 -10.73 -9.25
C ALA A 110 -1.36 -11.48 -10.39
N SER A 111 -2.66 -11.30 -10.55
CA SER A 111 -3.44 -12.02 -11.57
C SER A 111 -3.23 -11.48 -12.99
N LYS A 112 -3.10 -10.16 -13.15
CA LYS A 112 -2.98 -9.52 -14.48
C LYS A 112 -1.55 -9.30 -14.95
N CYS A 113 -0.57 -9.31 -14.04
CA CYS A 113 0.83 -9.00 -14.36
C CYS A 113 1.78 -10.20 -14.21
N LYS A 114 1.26 -11.42 -14.37
CA LYS A 114 2.10 -12.62 -14.42
C LYS A 114 3.08 -12.54 -15.59
N ASP A 115 4.32 -12.99 -15.38
CA ASP A 115 5.40 -12.94 -16.38
C ASP A 115 5.84 -11.53 -16.83
N LEU A 116 5.36 -10.47 -16.17
CA LEU A 116 5.74 -9.08 -16.43
C LEU A 116 6.75 -8.58 -15.38
N PRO A 117 7.60 -7.59 -15.71
CA PRO A 117 8.56 -6.98 -14.77
C PRO A 117 7.84 -6.10 -13.74
N VAL A 118 7.11 -6.74 -12.84
CA VAL A 118 6.20 -6.12 -11.88
C VAL A 118 6.55 -6.53 -10.46
N ALA A 119 6.51 -5.56 -9.55
CA ALA A 119 6.65 -5.81 -8.12
C ALA A 119 5.63 -5.03 -7.29
N ILE A 120 5.40 -5.53 -6.08
CA ILE A 120 4.62 -4.89 -5.03
C ILE A 120 5.57 -4.51 -3.90
N VAL A 121 5.57 -3.24 -3.50
CA VAL A 121 6.31 -2.76 -2.32
C VAL A 121 5.30 -2.46 -1.21
N ARG A 122 5.50 -3.02 -0.02
CA ARG A 122 4.62 -2.91 1.14
C ARG A 122 5.30 -2.12 2.26
N PRO A 123 5.21 -0.78 2.26
CA PRO A 123 5.67 0.01 3.39
C PRO A 123 4.79 -0.18 4.63
N SER A 124 5.41 -0.11 5.81
CA SER A 124 4.72 0.08 7.09
C SER A 124 4.29 1.54 7.26
N ILE A 125 4.27 2.08 8.49
CA ILE A 125 3.89 3.47 8.72
C ILE A 125 5.02 4.35 8.19
N VAL A 126 4.75 5.10 7.14
CA VAL A 126 5.73 6.03 6.59
C VAL A 126 5.83 7.25 7.49
N GLY A 127 7.02 7.47 8.05
CA GLY A 127 7.37 8.60 8.89
C GLY A 127 8.07 9.73 8.14
N ALA A 128 8.65 10.65 8.89
CA ALA A 128 9.50 11.70 8.35
C ALA A 128 10.78 11.11 7.72
N SER A 129 11.39 11.84 6.79
CA SER A 129 12.67 11.47 6.20
C SER A 129 13.79 11.43 7.24
N LEU A 130 14.74 10.53 7.01
CA LEU A 130 15.96 10.47 7.82
C LEU A 130 17.03 11.42 7.27
N GLN A 131 17.19 11.49 5.95
CA GLN A 131 18.23 12.23 5.25
C GLN A 131 17.67 13.13 4.15
N GLU A 132 16.90 12.60 3.20
CA GLU A 132 16.45 13.34 2.02
C GLU A 132 14.94 13.67 2.06
N PRO A 133 14.50 14.87 1.64
CA PRO A 133 15.30 16.01 1.16
C PRO A 133 16.03 16.78 2.27
N CYS A 134 15.60 16.62 3.52
CA CYS A 134 16.34 17.00 4.73
C CYS A 134 15.79 16.19 5.92
N PRO A 135 16.53 16.01 7.03
CA PRO A 135 16.05 15.26 8.18
C PRO A 135 14.76 15.86 8.77
N GLY A 136 13.76 15.01 9.02
CA GLY A 136 12.48 15.42 9.59
C GLY A 136 11.48 16.00 8.60
N TRP A 137 11.78 15.97 7.29
CA TRP A 137 10.84 16.41 6.27
C TRP A 137 9.61 15.49 6.20
N ILE A 138 8.45 16.12 6.05
CA ILE A 138 7.14 15.48 5.89
C ILE A 138 6.36 16.22 4.81
N GLU A 139 5.67 15.49 3.94
CA GLU A 139 4.80 16.12 2.95
C GLU A 139 3.49 16.62 3.57
N ASN A 140 2.95 15.85 4.52
CA ASN A 140 1.67 16.16 5.15
C ASN A 140 1.58 15.73 6.61
N ILE A 141 0.63 16.33 7.32
CA ILE A 141 0.30 16.01 8.71
C ILE A 141 -0.85 14.99 8.71
N SER A 142 -0.52 13.73 8.43
CA SER A 142 -1.49 12.62 8.49
C SER A 142 -1.08 11.56 9.53
N ALA A 143 -2.07 10.80 10.02
CA ALA A 143 -1.90 9.64 10.90
C ALA A 143 -0.87 9.86 12.04
N LEU A 144 0.26 9.16 12.02
CA LEU A 144 1.28 9.22 13.06
C LEU A 144 1.94 10.61 13.14
N THR A 145 2.17 11.26 12.01
CA THR A 145 2.81 12.58 11.95
C THR A 145 2.00 13.64 12.69
N SER A 146 0.66 13.56 12.65
CA SER A 146 -0.19 14.48 13.43
C SER A 146 0.00 14.30 14.93
N THR A 147 0.16 13.04 15.36
CA THR A 147 0.40 12.69 16.76
C THR A 147 1.74 13.24 17.24
N ILE A 148 2.80 13.06 16.44
CA ILE A 148 4.15 13.58 16.73
C ILE A 148 4.13 15.11 16.82
N VAL A 149 3.46 15.80 15.89
CA VAL A 149 3.32 17.27 15.91
C VAL A 149 2.56 17.74 17.15
N LEU A 150 1.49 17.05 17.56
CA LEU A 150 0.73 17.40 18.76
C LEU A 150 1.55 17.22 20.04
N ILE A 151 2.38 16.16 20.11
CA ILE A 151 3.32 15.97 21.22
C ILE A 151 4.37 17.08 21.22
N GLY A 152 4.99 17.36 20.07
CA GLY A 152 6.02 18.40 19.95
C GLY A 152 5.52 19.80 20.31
N ARG A 153 4.22 20.05 20.14
CA ARG A 153 3.54 21.29 20.57
C ARG A 153 3.08 21.30 22.03
N GLY A 154 3.23 20.19 22.75
CA GLY A 154 2.71 20.03 24.11
C GLY A 154 1.18 19.94 24.20
N CYS A 155 0.47 19.81 23.06
CA CYS A 155 -0.99 19.68 23.03
C CYS A 155 -1.46 18.25 23.37
N ALA A 156 -0.65 17.24 23.03
CA ALA A 156 -0.86 15.86 23.43
C ALA A 156 0.22 15.43 24.43
N THR A 157 -0.17 15.26 25.69
CA THR A 157 0.74 14.87 26.79
C THR A 157 0.66 13.40 27.16
N ALA A 158 -0.37 12.69 26.66
CA ALA A 158 -0.54 11.26 26.85
C ALA A 158 -1.22 10.62 25.64
N ILE A 159 -0.77 9.42 25.26
CA ILE A 159 -1.38 8.59 24.22
C ILE A 159 -1.83 7.28 24.87
N ARG A 160 -3.08 6.91 24.65
CA ARG A 160 -3.60 5.61 25.09
C ARG A 160 -3.14 4.54 24.10
N GLY A 161 -2.34 3.60 24.57
CA GLY A 161 -1.88 2.44 23.80
C GLY A 161 -1.71 1.23 24.69
N ARG A 162 -1.53 0.06 24.09
CA ARG A 162 -1.06 -1.11 24.84
C ARG A 162 0.45 -1.02 24.97
N ARG A 163 0.99 -1.41 26.12
CA ARG A 163 2.44 -1.34 26.40
C ARG A 163 3.27 -2.22 25.48
N ASP A 164 2.67 -3.31 25.01
CA ASP A 164 3.25 -4.30 24.10
C ASP A 164 2.93 -4.02 22.63
N ALA A 165 2.24 -2.91 22.30
CA ALA A 165 1.95 -2.60 20.90
C ALA A 165 3.21 -2.07 20.20
N ILE A 166 3.62 -2.74 19.13
CA ILE A 166 4.66 -2.25 18.24
C ILE A 166 4.05 -1.35 17.16
N SER A 167 4.70 -0.22 16.92
CA SER A 167 4.42 0.67 15.79
C SER A 167 5.64 0.67 14.88
N ASP A 168 5.60 -0.11 13.80
CA ASP A 168 6.68 -0.14 12.82
C ASP A 168 6.63 1.11 11.93
N ILE A 169 7.71 1.89 11.94
CA ILE A 169 7.81 3.18 11.26
C ILE A 169 9.04 3.16 10.37
N VAL A 170 8.84 3.46 9.08
CA VAL A 170 9.91 3.55 8.09
C VAL A 170 10.07 4.99 7.59
N PRO A 171 11.30 5.50 7.49
CA PRO A 171 11.54 6.81 6.88
C PRO A 171 11.08 6.85 5.41
N VAL A 172 10.51 7.98 4.98
CA VAL A 172 9.97 8.12 3.62
C VAL A 172 11.03 8.00 2.53
N ASP A 173 12.23 8.50 2.77
CA ASP A 173 13.39 8.38 1.88
C ASP A 173 13.79 6.92 1.66
N PHE A 174 13.76 6.09 2.70
CA PHE A 174 14.04 4.64 2.57
C PHE A 174 12.97 3.92 1.75
N VAL A 175 11.70 4.34 1.89
CA VAL A 175 10.60 3.80 1.08
C VAL A 175 10.77 4.18 -0.39
N VAL A 176 11.15 5.43 -0.66
CA VAL A 176 11.42 5.92 -2.03
C VAL A 176 12.60 5.16 -2.64
N ASP A 177 13.70 5.02 -1.92
CA ASP A 177 14.87 4.24 -2.36
C ASP A 177 14.49 2.80 -2.67
N MET A 178 13.72 2.15 -1.81
CA MET A 178 13.25 0.80 -2.05
C MET A 178 12.40 0.73 -3.32
N ILE A 179 11.44 1.65 -3.51
CA ILE A 179 10.59 1.68 -4.71
C ILE A 179 11.43 1.80 -6.00
N ILE A 180 12.44 2.69 -6.01
CA ILE A 180 13.33 2.89 -7.16
C ILE A 180 14.21 1.65 -7.39
N CYS A 181 14.80 1.10 -6.33
CA CYS A 181 15.64 -0.10 -6.40
C CYS A 181 14.83 -1.32 -6.86
N THR A 182 13.58 -1.46 -6.42
CA THR A 182 12.68 -2.54 -6.82
C THR A 182 12.38 -2.47 -8.31
N ALA A 183 12.13 -1.29 -8.87
CA ALA A 183 11.91 -1.13 -10.32
C ALA A 183 13.12 -1.64 -11.11
N TRP A 184 14.33 -1.19 -10.74
CA TRP A 184 15.57 -1.66 -11.35
C TRP A 184 15.75 -3.18 -11.23
N HIS A 185 15.48 -3.73 -10.04
CA HIS A 185 15.65 -5.14 -9.76
C HIS A 185 14.75 -6.03 -10.61
N VAL A 186 13.45 -5.71 -10.74
CA VAL A 186 12.52 -6.52 -11.56
C VAL A 186 12.75 -6.37 -13.06
N THR A 187 13.34 -5.25 -13.50
CA THR A 187 13.78 -5.11 -14.89
C THR A 187 14.88 -6.11 -15.25
N LEU A 188 15.88 -6.25 -14.38
CA LEU A 188 17.04 -7.11 -14.63
C LEU A 188 16.82 -8.58 -14.27
N HIS A 189 15.99 -8.84 -13.25
CA HIS A 189 15.73 -10.19 -12.73
C HIS A 189 14.28 -10.56 -12.98
N ARG A 190 13.94 -10.75 -14.26
CA ARG A 190 12.60 -11.17 -14.68
C ARG A 190 12.29 -12.53 -14.09
N ASP A 191 11.09 -12.63 -13.55
CA ASP A 191 10.57 -13.82 -12.91
C ASP A 191 9.16 -14.09 -13.43
N HIS A 192 8.69 -15.32 -13.27
CA HIS A 192 7.36 -15.71 -13.70
C HIS A 192 6.26 -15.22 -12.74
N GLU A 193 6.65 -14.86 -11.51
CA GLU A 193 5.76 -14.37 -10.46
C GLU A 193 6.04 -12.91 -10.08
N VAL A 194 4.97 -12.20 -9.67
CA VAL A 194 5.09 -10.84 -9.15
C VAL A 194 5.85 -10.87 -7.82
N LYS A 195 6.98 -10.16 -7.77
CA LYS A 195 7.77 -10.05 -6.54
C LYS A 195 7.09 -9.14 -5.53
N VAL A 196 7.20 -9.48 -4.26
CA VAL A 196 6.65 -8.68 -3.15
C VAL A 196 7.81 -8.33 -2.21
N TYR A 197 7.89 -7.07 -1.80
CA TYR A 197 8.91 -6.57 -0.87
C TYR A 197 8.26 -5.88 0.31
N ASN A 198 8.57 -6.32 1.53
CA ASN A 198 8.14 -5.64 2.75
C ASN A 198 9.16 -4.55 3.10
N CYS A 199 8.71 -3.28 3.12
CA CYS A 199 9.52 -2.14 3.57
C CYS A 199 9.15 -1.82 5.01
N THR A 200 9.78 -2.51 5.96
CA THR A 200 9.48 -2.42 7.39
C THR A 200 10.78 -2.21 8.17
N SER A 201 10.68 -1.57 9.34
CA SER A 201 11.83 -1.39 10.25
C SER A 201 12.17 -2.65 11.05
N ASN A 202 11.22 -3.60 11.11
CA ASN A 202 11.29 -4.86 11.83
C ASN A 202 10.78 -6.01 10.94
N ALA A 203 11.29 -7.22 11.16
CA ALA A 203 10.82 -8.45 10.50
C ALA A 203 9.37 -8.81 10.88
N CYS A 204 8.91 -8.36 12.05
CA CYS A 204 7.55 -8.61 12.56
C CYS A 204 6.84 -7.29 12.90
N PRO A 205 6.33 -6.52 11.92
CA PRO A 205 5.75 -5.20 12.18
C PRO A 205 4.37 -5.25 12.89
N PHE A 206 3.88 -6.44 13.25
CA PHE A 206 2.55 -6.68 13.83
C PHE A 206 2.56 -7.27 15.25
N LYS A 207 3.73 -7.60 15.81
CA LYS A 207 3.89 -8.20 17.14
C LYS A 207 4.63 -7.27 18.06
#